data_AF-A0A9X1FTN8-F1
#
_entry.id   AF-A0A9X1FTN8-F1
#
_cell.length_a   1.000
_cell.length_b   1.000
_cell.length_c   1.000
_cell.angle_alpha   90.00
_cell.angle_beta   90.00
_cell.angle_gamma   90.00
#
_symmetry.space_group_name_H-M   'P 1'
#
loop_
_entity.id
_entity.type
_entity.pdbx_description
1 polymer ?
#
loop_
_entity_poly.entity_id
_entity_poly.type
_entity_poly.pdbx_seq_one_letter_code
_entity_poly.pdbx_strand_id
1 'polypeptide(L)'
;MSYSAAEISALATKAARGAGAPPEQAARFGRASVVHLAQNRAVEMLTDALDALPGGVILWAPLAVDRALSSLADDPAGARVEARGHPALVQSYLEASPHGIVIERVDTDAFDISVTAAATGTSVPPVRLSDCDRCIAVMTTLAARTFVPESAASRLGGAGAGLTDND
;
A
#
# COMPACT_ATOMS: atom_id res chain seq x y z
N MET A 1 -18.30 -11.21 2.48
CA MET A 1 -17.71 -12.33 1.68
C MET A 1 -16.34 -12.70 2.25
N SER A 2 -15.63 -13.71 1.72
CA SER A 2 -14.26 -14.04 2.15
C SER A 2 -13.29 -13.92 0.97
N TYR A 3 -12.17 -13.24 1.20
CA TYR A 3 -11.14 -12.94 0.20
C TYR A 3 -9.79 -13.52 0.59
N SER A 4 -8.97 -13.90 -0.39
CA SER A 4 -7.59 -14.30 -0.17
C SER A 4 -6.66 -13.09 0.00
N ALA A 5 -5.57 -13.27 0.73
CA ALA A 5 -4.51 -12.27 0.86
C ALA A 5 -4.00 -11.75 -0.51
N ALA A 6 -3.86 -12.62 -1.50
CA ALA A 6 -3.40 -12.25 -2.83
C ALA A 6 -4.40 -11.34 -3.57
N GLU A 7 -5.71 -11.66 -3.50
CA GLU A 7 -6.77 -10.83 -4.07
C GLU A 7 -6.80 -9.45 -3.44
N ILE A 8 -6.72 -9.37 -2.11
CA ILE A 8 -6.68 -8.11 -1.37
C ILE A 8 -5.46 -7.28 -1.76
N SER A 9 -4.27 -7.87 -1.74
CA SER A 9 -3.02 -7.14 -2.07
C SER A 9 -3.07 -6.58 -3.49
N ALA A 10 -3.49 -7.40 -4.46
CA ALA A 10 -3.61 -6.99 -5.86
C ALA A 10 -4.66 -5.88 -6.05
N LEU A 11 -5.81 -5.99 -5.37
CA LEU A 11 -6.88 -5.00 -5.45
C LEU A 11 -6.46 -3.68 -4.80
N ALA A 12 -5.89 -3.71 -3.59
CA ALA A 12 -5.39 -2.54 -2.88
C ALA A 12 -4.28 -1.83 -3.66
N THR A 13 -3.37 -2.59 -4.29
CA THR A 13 -2.33 -2.02 -5.18
C THR A 13 -2.96 -1.28 -6.36
N LYS A 14 -3.95 -1.87 -7.03
CA LYS A 14 -4.66 -1.21 -8.14
C LYS A 14 -5.45 0.01 -7.67
N ALA A 15 -6.10 -0.07 -6.52
CA ALA A 15 -6.84 1.05 -5.93
C ALA A 15 -5.92 2.24 -5.66
N ALA A 16 -4.77 2.03 -5.00
CA ALA A 16 -3.81 3.08 -4.73
C ALA A 16 -3.27 3.71 -6.02
N ARG A 17 -2.97 2.89 -7.04
CA ARG A 17 -2.59 3.41 -8.37
C ARG A 17 -3.69 4.26 -9.00
N GLY A 18 -4.93 3.79 -8.97
CA GLY A 18 -6.08 4.50 -9.54
C GLY A 18 -6.45 5.77 -8.78
N ALA A 19 -6.02 5.88 -7.52
CA ALA A 19 -6.10 7.08 -6.69
C ALA A 19 -4.88 8.01 -6.85
N GLY A 20 -3.86 7.63 -7.64
CA GLY A 20 -2.73 8.48 -7.99
C GLY A 20 -1.40 8.18 -7.27
N ALA A 21 -1.31 7.08 -6.51
CA ALA A 21 -0.05 6.68 -5.90
C ALA A 21 0.96 6.17 -6.96
N PRO A 22 2.27 6.46 -6.81
CA PRO A 22 3.29 5.86 -7.67
C PRO A 22 3.34 4.33 -7.51
N PRO A 23 3.82 3.58 -8.53
CA PRO A 23 3.70 2.13 -8.58
C PRO A 23 4.26 1.39 -7.36
N GLU A 24 5.42 1.79 -6.84
CA GLU A 24 6.04 1.08 -5.72
C GLU A 24 5.35 1.37 -4.37
N GLN A 25 4.94 2.61 -4.14
CA GLN A 25 4.15 3.00 -2.97
C GLN A 25 2.82 2.24 -2.94
N ALA A 26 2.19 2.10 -4.11
CA ALA A 26 0.97 1.30 -4.26
C ALA A 26 1.21 -0.19 -3.95
N ALA A 27 2.31 -0.77 -4.44
CA ALA A 27 2.64 -2.17 -4.17
C ALA A 27 2.93 -2.44 -2.68
N ARG A 28 3.64 -1.51 -2.02
CA ARG A 28 3.86 -1.55 -0.56
C ARG A 28 2.54 -1.42 0.21
N PHE A 29 1.66 -0.52 -0.20
CA PHE A 29 0.32 -0.39 0.39
C PHE A 29 -0.49 -1.67 0.25
N GLY A 30 -0.42 -2.36 -0.89
CA GLY A 30 -1.09 -3.65 -1.08
C GLY A 30 -0.63 -4.71 -0.07
N ARG A 31 0.67 -4.83 0.17
CA ARG A 31 1.24 -5.75 1.18
C ARG A 31 0.81 -5.35 2.60
N ALA A 32 0.94 -4.08 2.94
CA ALA A 32 0.54 -3.55 4.25
C ALA A 32 -0.96 -3.75 4.51
N SER A 33 -1.82 -3.61 3.50
CA SER A 33 -3.27 -3.81 3.62
C SER A 33 -3.63 -5.23 4.04
N VAL A 34 -2.93 -6.24 3.49
CA VAL A 34 -3.13 -7.64 3.90
C VAL A 34 -2.79 -7.82 5.37
N VAL A 35 -1.62 -7.34 5.81
CA VAL A 35 -1.20 -7.44 7.21
C VAL A 35 -2.18 -6.70 8.13
N HIS A 36 -2.63 -5.51 7.71
CA HIS A 36 -3.58 -4.70 8.46
C HIS A 36 -4.88 -5.46 8.73
N LEU A 37 -5.47 -6.03 7.69
CA LEU A 37 -6.71 -6.78 7.81
C LEU A 37 -6.52 -8.12 8.54
N ALA A 38 -5.39 -8.81 8.31
CA ALA A 38 -5.07 -10.07 8.98
C ALA A 38 -4.99 -9.92 10.51
N GLN A 39 -4.61 -8.74 10.96
CA GLN A 39 -4.54 -8.39 12.39
C GLN A 39 -5.81 -7.73 12.93
N ASN A 40 -6.92 -7.77 12.19
CA ASN A 40 -8.21 -7.18 12.57
C ASN A 40 -8.12 -5.69 12.93
N ARG A 41 -7.21 -4.95 12.27
CA ARG A 41 -7.13 -3.49 12.43
C ARG A 41 -8.24 -2.79 11.65
N ALA A 42 -8.54 -1.56 12.04
CA ALA A 42 -9.67 -0.78 11.52
C ALA A 42 -9.61 -0.59 9.99
N VAL A 43 -10.55 -1.21 9.30
CA VAL A 43 -10.68 -1.19 7.83
C VAL A 43 -10.74 0.25 7.28
N GLU A 44 -11.35 1.16 8.03
CA GLU A 44 -11.54 2.57 7.68
C GLU A 44 -10.20 3.27 7.42
N MET A 45 -9.13 2.88 8.12
CA MET A 45 -7.80 3.46 7.90
C MET A 45 -7.26 3.19 6.49
N LEU A 46 -7.65 2.08 5.86
CA LEU A 46 -7.26 1.78 4.48
C LEU A 46 -8.01 2.67 3.49
N THR A 47 -9.29 2.94 3.74
CA THR A 47 -10.07 3.85 2.87
C THR A 47 -9.64 5.29 3.05
N ASP A 48 -9.38 5.73 4.29
CA ASP A 48 -8.89 7.09 4.57
C ASP A 48 -7.51 7.33 3.94
N ALA A 49 -6.64 6.31 3.95
CA ALA A 49 -5.34 6.37 3.31
C ALA A 49 -5.45 6.55 1.78
N LEU A 50 -6.43 5.91 1.15
CA LEU A 50 -6.69 6.03 -0.29
C LEU A 50 -7.28 7.40 -0.63
N ASP A 51 -8.19 7.92 0.19
CA ASP A 51 -8.81 9.23 0.00
C ASP A 51 -7.83 10.39 0.19
N ALA A 52 -6.76 10.19 0.98
CA ALA A 52 -5.72 11.18 1.20
C ALA A 52 -4.75 11.36 0.02
N LEU A 53 -4.84 10.53 -1.03
CA LEU A 53 -4.00 10.64 -2.22
C LEU A 53 -4.31 11.92 -3.03
N PRO A 54 -3.30 12.58 -3.64
CA PRO A 54 -1.92 12.10 -3.87
C PRO A 54 -0.95 12.32 -2.70
N GLY A 55 -1.43 12.70 -1.51
CA GLY A 55 -0.64 12.80 -0.28
C GLY A 55 -0.84 11.60 0.66
N GLY A 56 -0.67 11.85 1.96
CA GLY A 56 -1.04 10.89 3.00
C GLY A 56 -0.07 9.72 3.22
N VAL A 57 -0.50 8.80 4.08
CA VAL A 57 0.29 7.67 4.61
C VAL A 57 0.83 6.73 3.53
N ILE A 58 0.12 6.58 2.41
CA ILE A 58 0.58 5.76 1.27
C ILE A 58 1.90 6.28 0.69
N LEU A 59 2.14 7.60 0.71
CA LEU A 59 3.34 8.21 0.15
C LEU A 59 4.50 8.23 1.14
N TRP A 60 4.25 8.68 2.37
CA TRP A 60 5.34 8.91 3.32
C TRP A 60 5.73 7.68 4.15
N ALA A 61 4.80 6.75 4.44
CA ALA A 61 5.11 5.60 5.30
C ALA A 61 6.19 4.69 4.70
N PRO A 62 6.17 4.36 3.39
CA PRO A 62 7.28 3.65 2.75
C PRO A 62 8.65 4.26 3.00
N LEU A 63 8.76 5.59 2.92
CA LEU A 63 10.02 6.31 3.13
C LEU A 63 10.45 6.31 4.60
N ALA A 64 9.47 6.41 5.52
CA ALA A 64 9.73 6.33 6.95
C ALA A 64 10.23 4.94 7.36
N VAL A 65 9.67 3.88 6.76
CA VAL A 65 10.14 2.49 6.95
C VAL A 65 11.54 2.31 6.38
N ASP A 66 11.81 2.77 5.16
CA ASP A 66 13.15 2.67 4.56
C ASP A 66 14.20 3.37 5.42
N ARG A 67 13.88 4.56 5.96
CA ARG A 67 14.77 5.30 6.88
C ARG A 67 15.05 4.52 8.16
N ALA A 68 14.02 3.91 8.75
CA ALA A 68 14.22 3.09 9.95
C ALA A 68 15.07 1.86 9.66
N LEU A 69 14.86 1.21 8.51
CA LEU A 69 15.70 0.09 8.07
C LEU A 69 17.16 0.50 7.87
N SER A 70 17.42 1.67 7.26
CA SER A 70 18.78 2.20 7.17
C SER A 70 19.38 2.46 8.55
N SER A 71 18.62 3.05 9.47
CA SER A 71 19.07 3.27 10.85
C SER A 71 19.38 1.97 11.59
N LEU A 72 18.58 0.92 11.39
CA LEU A 72 18.80 -0.39 12.00
C LEU A 72 20.01 -1.15 11.43
N ALA A 73 20.42 -0.83 10.21
CA ALA A 73 21.65 -1.36 9.63
C ALA A 73 22.90 -0.78 10.31
N ASP A 74 22.83 0.49 10.76
CA ASP A 74 23.90 1.16 11.48
C ASP A 74 23.87 0.85 12.99
N ASP A 75 22.68 0.85 13.59
CA ASP A 75 22.44 0.51 15.00
C ASP A 75 21.26 -0.47 15.13
N PRO A 76 21.53 -1.78 15.24
CA PRO A 76 20.46 -2.78 15.34
C PRO A 76 19.70 -2.70 16.67
N ALA A 77 20.20 -1.97 17.66
CA ALA A 77 19.59 -1.84 18.98
C ALA A 77 18.36 -0.93 19.00
N GLY A 78 18.14 -0.10 17.97
CA GLY A 78 16.85 0.58 17.84
C GLY A 78 16.76 1.70 16.81
N ALA A 79 15.57 1.80 16.21
CA ALA A 79 15.14 2.95 15.42
C ALA A 79 13.73 3.39 15.83
N ARG A 80 13.37 4.63 15.49
CA ARG A 80 12.03 5.20 15.71
C ARG A 80 11.39 5.61 14.39
N VAL A 81 10.09 5.40 14.31
CA VAL A 81 9.26 5.76 13.16
C VAL A 81 8.11 6.64 13.63
N GLU A 82 8.10 7.88 13.14
CA GLU A 82 6.99 8.81 13.33
C GLU A 82 5.79 8.36 12.48
N ALA A 83 4.68 8.03 13.14
CA ALA A 83 3.48 7.49 12.51
C ALA A 83 2.43 8.53 12.10
N ARG A 84 2.64 9.82 12.40
CA ARG A 84 1.88 10.97 11.86
C ARG A 84 0.36 10.78 11.83
N GLY A 85 -0.24 10.31 12.92
CA GLY A 85 -1.69 10.08 13.02
C GLY A 85 -2.18 8.71 12.56
N HIS A 86 -1.31 7.84 12.04
CA HIS A 86 -1.67 6.52 11.50
C HIS A 86 -0.84 5.36 12.09
N PRO A 87 -0.73 5.22 13.43
CA PRO A 87 0.14 4.23 14.07
C PRO A 87 -0.15 2.81 13.63
N ALA A 88 -1.43 2.40 13.58
CA ALA A 88 -1.82 1.05 13.18
C ALA A 88 -1.50 0.72 11.71
N LEU A 89 -1.59 1.70 10.79
CA LEU A 89 -1.26 1.46 9.39
C LEU A 89 0.26 1.46 9.17
N VAL A 90 1.01 2.35 9.82
CA VAL A 90 2.49 2.30 9.79
C VAL A 90 3.03 1.01 10.39
N GLN A 91 2.42 0.53 11.47
CA GLN A 91 2.73 -0.77 12.04
C GLN A 91 2.57 -1.88 10.99
N SER A 92 1.48 -1.88 10.22
CA SER A 92 1.30 -2.82 9.11
C SER A 92 2.39 -2.71 8.02
N TYR A 93 2.88 -1.50 7.72
CA TYR A 93 3.98 -1.32 6.77
C TYR A 93 5.29 -1.92 7.28
N LEU A 94 5.60 -1.74 8.57
CA LEU A 94 6.77 -2.32 9.22
C LEU A 94 6.71 -3.85 9.22
N GLU A 95 5.57 -4.42 9.60
CA GLU A 95 5.36 -5.88 9.63
C GLU A 95 5.29 -6.51 8.24
N ALA A 96 4.89 -5.74 7.22
CA ALA A 96 4.91 -6.17 5.82
C ALA A 96 6.30 -6.03 5.17
N SER A 97 7.29 -5.51 5.89
CA SER A 97 8.68 -5.42 5.40
C SER A 97 9.26 -6.81 5.21
N PRO A 98 9.99 -7.05 4.11
CA PRO A 98 10.70 -8.33 3.93
C PRO A 98 11.92 -8.48 4.88
N HIS A 99 12.33 -7.38 5.52
CA HIS A 99 13.46 -7.38 6.45
C HIS A 99 12.98 -7.76 7.86
N GLY A 100 13.87 -8.39 8.63
CA GLY A 100 13.59 -8.69 10.03
C GLY A 100 13.48 -7.41 10.85
N ILE A 101 12.27 -7.05 11.24
CA ILE A 101 11.97 -5.95 12.17
C ILE A 101 11.16 -6.53 13.33
N VAL A 102 11.54 -6.18 14.56
CA VAL A 102 10.69 -6.38 15.73
C VAL A 102 10.12 -5.03 16.16
N ILE A 103 8.82 -5.00 16.43
CA ILE A 103 8.15 -3.83 16.97
C ILE A 103 8.17 -3.94 18.49
N GLU A 104 8.97 -3.10 19.15
CA GLU A 104 9.11 -3.10 20.61
C GLU A 104 7.96 -2.34 21.28
N ARG A 105 7.55 -1.23 20.67
CA ARG A 105 6.52 -0.36 21.24
C ARG A 105 5.81 0.43 20.16
N VAL A 106 4.49 0.54 20.30
CA VAL A 106 3.65 1.46 19.54
C VAL A 106 3.05 2.45 20.54
N ASP A 107 3.41 3.72 20.40
CA ASP A 107 2.84 4.83 21.16
C ASP A 107 1.81 5.53 20.29
N THR A 108 0.54 5.29 20.57
CA THR A 108 -0.57 5.86 19.79
C THR A 108 -0.81 7.33 20.08
N ASP A 109 -0.45 7.81 21.27
CA ASP A 109 -0.68 9.20 21.69
C ASP A 109 0.42 10.11 21.14
N ALA A 110 1.66 9.63 21.16
CA ALA A 110 2.81 10.33 20.58
C ALA A 110 2.97 10.08 19.07
N PHE A 111 2.20 9.15 18.49
CA PHE A 111 2.35 8.67 17.12
C PHE A 111 3.79 8.22 16.80
N ASP A 112 4.38 7.40 17.68
CA ASP A 112 5.76 6.91 17.54
C ASP A 112 5.79 5.38 17.61
N ILE A 113 6.62 4.75 16.78
CA ILE A 113 6.85 3.31 16.81
C ILE A 113 8.35 3.05 16.99
N SER A 114 8.69 2.35 18.06
CA SER A 114 10.06 1.91 18.34
C SER A 114 10.27 0.49 17.80
N VAL A 115 11.34 0.30 17.04
CA VAL A 115 11.65 -0.97 16.37
C VAL A 115 13.10 -1.36 16.57
N THR A 116 13.39 -2.65 16.49
CA THR A 116 14.74 -3.25 16.52
C THR A 116 14.93 -4.19 15.33
N ALA A 117 16.19 -4.54 15.03
CA ALA A 117 16.47 -5.50 13.98
C ALA A 117 16.17 -6.94 14.44
N ALA A 118 15.52 -7.73 13.60
CA ALA A 118 15.33 -9.16 13.80
C ALA A 118 16.28 -9.96 12.90
N ALA A 119 16.71 -11.13 13.37
CA ALA A 119 17.58 -12.03 12.58
C ALA A 119 16.88 -12.59 11.33
N THR A 120 15.55 -12.64 11.30
CA THR A 120 14.75 -13.16 10.18
C THR A 120 13.53 -12.30 9.91
N GLY A 121 13.13 -12.20 8.64
CA GLY A 121 11.89 -11.54 8.22
C GLY A 121 10.65 -12.34 8.64
N THR A 122 9.55 -11.62 8.89
CA THR A 122 8.27 -12.24 9.23
C THR A 122 7.54 -12.69 7.96
N SER A 123 7.16 -13.96 7.88
CA SER A 123 6.29 -14.46 6.80
C SER A 123 4.84 -14.38 7.24
N VAL A 124 3.99 -13.72 6.45
CA VAL A 124 2.55 -13.67 6.71
C VAL A 124 1.93 -15.01 6.30
N PRO A 125 1.27 -15.75 7.21
CA PRO A 125 0.61 -16.99 6.85
C PRO A 125 -0.55 -16.75 5.88
N PRO A 126 -0.93 -17.74 5.06
CA PRO A 126 -2.10 -17.61 4.19
C PRO A 126 -3.36 -17.38 5.04
N VAL A 127 -3.92 -16.18 4.92
CA VAL A 127 -5.08 -15.73 5.70
C VAL A 127 -6.29 -15.52 4.78
N ARG A 128 -7.46 -15.86 5.30
CA ARG A 128 -8.77 -15.55 4.69
C ARG A 128 -9.34 -14.35 5.43
N LEU A 129 -9.65 -13.30 4.68
CA LEU A 129 -10.11 -12.02 5.23
C LEU A 129 -11.62 -11.89 4.99
N SER A 130 -12.35 -11.56 6.05
CA SER A 130 -13.81 -11.38 6.05
C SER A 130 -14.17 -9.96 6.48
N ASP A 131 -15.44 -9.58 6.35
CA ASP A 131 -16.00 -8.30 6.84
C ASP A 131 -15.37 -7.03 6.25
N CYS A 132 -14.77 -7.13 5.06
CA CYS A 132 -14.15 -6.01 4.36
C CYS A 132 -14.97 -5.50 3.16
N ASP A 133 -16.23 -5.95 2.98
CA ASP A 133 -17.03 -5.73 1.76
C ASP A 133 -17.12 -4.24 1.34
N ARG A 134 -17.27 -3.31 2.30
CA ARG A 134 -17.26 -1.86 2.02
C ARG A 134 -15.91 -1.38 1.47
N CYS A 135 -14.80 -1.80 2.08
CA CYS A 135 -13.46 -1.47 1.62
C CYS A 135 -13.17 -2.05 0.24
N ILE A 136 -13.64 -3.28 -0.03
CA ILE A 136 -13.54 -3.91 -1.34
C ILE A 136 -14.28 -3.10 -2.40
N ALA A 137 -15.47 -2.59 -2.09
CA ALA A 137 -16.22 -1.73 -3.00
C ALA A 137 -15.44 -0.45 -3.35
N VAL A 138 -14.90 0.25 -2.34
CA VAL A 138 -14.06 1.46 -2.54
C VAL A 138 -12.83 1.14 -3.40
N MET A 139 -12.08 0.09 -3.04
CA MET A 139 -10.89 -0.30 -3.78
C MET A 139 -11.22 -0.71 -5.22
N THR A 140 -12.36 -1.36 -5.46
CA THR A 140 -12.80 -1.74 -6.81
C THR A 140 -13.09 -0.50 -7.66
N THR A 141 -13.81 0.48 -7.11
CA THR A 141 -14.08 1.76 -7.81
C THR A 141 -12.78 2.50 -8.15
N LEU A 142 -11.84 2.58 -7.22
CA LEU A 142 -10.55 3.23 -7.46
C LEU A 142 -9.70 2.45 -8.45
N ALA A 143 -9.64 1.12 -8.34
CA ALA A 143 -8.88 0.27 -9.24
C ALA A 143 -9.34 0.41 -10.69
N ALA A 144 -10.63 0.61 -10.94
CA ALA A 144 -11.16 0.86 -12.28
C ALA A 144 -10.54 2.10 -12.96
N ARG A 145 -10.11 3.11 -12.19
CA ARG A 145 -9.46 4.32 -12.71
C ARG A 145 -8.06 4.08 -13.27
N THR A 146 -7.46 2.91 -13.01
CA THR A 146 -6.17 2.52 -13.62
C THR A 146 -6.29 2.18 -15.10
N PHE A 147 -7.51 1.92 -15.58
CA PHE A 147 -7.77 1.69 -16.99
C PHE A 147 -8.11 3.02 -17.66
N VAL A 148 -7.33 3.40 -18.66
CA VAL A 148 -7.82 4.34 -19.67
C VAL A 148 -8.83 3.56 -20.50
N PRO A 149 -10.14 3.91 -20.51
CA PRO A 149 -11.03 3.32 -21.48
C PRO A 149 -10.50 3.69 -22.87
N GLU A 150 -10.37 2.70 -23.77
CA GLU A 150 -10.32 2.98 -25.20
C GLU A 150 -11.62 3.73 -25.54
N SER A 151 -11.59 5.05 -25.43
CA SER A 151 -12.69 5.86 -25.92
C SER A 151 -12.78 5.65 -27.43
N ALA A 152 -13.99 5.62 -27.98
CA ALA A 152 -14.20 5.56 -29.43
C ALA A 152 -13.44 6.67 -30.19
N ALA A 153 -13.07 7.76 -29.51
CA ALA A 153 -12.20 8.81 -30.03
C ALA A 153 -10.77 8.32 -30.36
N SER A 154 -10.23 7.34 -29.61
CA SER A 154 -8.93 6.73 -29.92
C SER A 154 -8.98 5.82 -31.16
N ARG A 155 -10.16 5.28 -31.51
CA ARG A 155 -10.38 4.50 -32.74
C ARG A 155 -10.57 5.39 -33.97
N LEU A 156 -11.20 6.56 -33.80
CA LEU A 156 -11.41 7.51 -34.89
C LEU A 156 -10.15 8.27 -35.31
N GLY A 157 -9.12 8.29 -34.45
CA GLY A 157 -7.92 9.13 -34.63
C GLY A 157 -6.70 8.48 -35.29
N GLY A 158 -6.67 7.17 -35.57
CA GLY A 158 -5.41 6.59 -36.05
C GLY A 158 -5.41 5.13 -36.48
N ALA A 159 -5.80 4.90 -37.73
CA ALA A 159 -5.02 4.12 -38.70
C ALA A 159 -5.50 4.47 -40.12
N GLY A 160 -5.29 5.74 -40.51
CA GLY A 160 -5.39 6.15 -41.91
C GLY A 160 -4.18 5.62 -42.68
N ALA A 161 -4.24 4.34 -43.07
CA ALA A 161 -3.39 3.80 -44.12
C ALA A 161 -3.92 4.31 -45.47
N GLY A 162 -3.19 5.21 -46.13
CA GLY A 162 -3.53 5.62 -47.49
C GLY A 162 -2.82 6.87 -48.00
N LEU A 163 -1.71 6.65 -48.72
CA LEU A 163 -1.27 7.38 -49.92
C LEU A 163 -0.93 8.88 -49.81
N THR A 164 0.37 9.18 -49.82
CA THR A 164 1.04 10.17 -50.71
C THR A 164 2.54 9.97 -50.49
N ASP A 165 3.20 9.15 -51.30
CA ASP A 165 4.03 9.58 -52.45
C ASP A 165 4.83 10.86 -52.16
N ASN A 166 6.13 10.67 -51.89
CA ASN A 166 7.12 11.73 -51.93
C ASN A 166 7.72 11.70 -53.34
N ASP A 167 7.45 12.75 -54.11
CA ASP A 167 8.17 13.13 -55.34
C ASP A 167 9.68 13.31 -55.09
#